data_AF-A0AAF0BH81-F1
#
_entry.id   AF-A0AAF0BH81-F1
#
_cell.length_a   1.000
_cell.length_b   1.000
_cell.length_c   1.000
_cell.angle_alpha   90.00
_cell.angle_beta   90.00
_cell.angle_gamma   90.00
#
_symmetry.space_group_name_H-M   'P 1'
#
loop_
_entity.id
_entity.type
_entity.pdbx_description
1 polymer ?
#
loop_
_entity_poly.entity_id
_entity_poly.type
_entity_poly.pdbx_seq_one_letter_code
_entity_poly.pdbx_strand_id
1 'polypeptide(L)'
;MIHILEEISDVIRKIRKQRRFYNSERQVADYIIKNPTKIQNLTATELGSNSYTNKATVLRLCQKLDLSGYSDLRMTLTKEISEKDRLNQRRNGIHIIRIGGRKSVTLKEICHEYIVIDDKNHVFNVESIGTYTAMIFVLDVMYLDLMSKNYEENLTSSIEVYKDH
;
A
#
# COMPACT_ATOMS: atom_id res chain seq x y z
N MET A 1 -0.39 12.96 2.48
CA MET A 1 1.04 12.61 2.56
C MET A 1 1.40 11.90 3.87
N ILE A 2 1.00 12.43 5.05
CA ILE A 2 1.22 11.78 6.36
C ILE A 2 0.42 10.47 6.50
N HIS A 3 -0.80 10.41 5.97
CA HIS A 3 -1.62 9.18 5.92
C HIS A 3 -1.04 8.05 5.05
N ILE A 4 -0.06 8.32 4.19
CA ILE A 4 0.47 7.35 3.22
C ILE A 4 1.60 6.50 3.85
N LEU A 5 2.18 6.93 4.99
CA LEU A 5 3.20 6.15 5.72
C LEU A 5 2.59 5.11 6.67
N GLU A 6 1.26 5.04 6.71
CA GLU A 6 0.52 4.50 7.86
C GLU A 6 0.28 2.99 7.86
N GLU A 7 0.35 2.32 6.71
CA GLU A 7 -0.07 0.90 6.61
C GLU A 7 0.94 -0.07 5.98
N ILE A 8 2.07 0.39 5.43
CA ILE A 8 2.97 -0.47 4.62
C ILE A 8 4.29 -0.83 5.33
N SER A 9 4.76 -0.01 6.26
CA SER A 9 5.97 -0.36 7.01
C SER A 9 5.62 -1.39 8.09
N ASP A 10 6.22 -2.59 8.00
CA ASP A 10 5.98 -3.66 8.96
C ASP A 10 6.41 -3.22 10.37
N VAL A 11 7.46 -2.40 10.43
CA VAL A 11 7.93 -1.76 11.66
C VAL A 11 6.88 -0.78 12.21
N ILE A 12 6.37 0.16 11.42
CA ILE A 12 5.35 1.12 11.87
C ILE A 12 4.07 0.40 12.31
N ARG A 13 3.67 -0.64 11.58
CA ARG A 13 2.53 -1.49 11.90
C ARG A 13 2.72 -2.19 13.25
N LYS A 14 3.90 -2.78 13.49
CA LYS A 14 4.25 -3.38 14.78
C LYS A 14 4.20 -2.35 15.91
N ILE A 15 4.76 -1.16 15.71
CA ILE A 15 4.73 -0.07 16.70
C ILE A 15 3.28 0.29 17.07
N ARG A 16 2.39 0.45 16.10
CA ARG A 16 0.98 0.81 16.37
C ARG A 16 0.16 -0.31 17.02
N LYS A 17 0.44 -1.58 16.71
CA LYS A 17 -0.26 -2.72 17.30
C LYS A 17 0.17 -3.03 18.73
N GLN A 18 1.42 -2.69 19.09
CA GLN A 18 1.98 -3.04 20.38
C GLN A 18 1.36 -2.18 21.49
N ARG A 19 0.56 -2.80 22.36
CA ARG A 19 -0.15 -2.08 23.44
C ARG A 19 0.70 -1.85 24.70
N ARG A 20 1.88 -2.46 24.79
CA ARG A 20 2.71 -2.51 26.02
C ARG A 20 4.06 -1.78 25.87
N PHE A 21 4.01 -0.49 25.57
CA PHE A 21 5.18 0.39 25.70
C PHE A 21 5.16 1.13 27.04
N TYR A 22 6.34 1.27 27.65
CA TYR A 22 6.54 2.24 28.73
C TYR A 22 6.43 3.66 28.16
N ASN A 23 6.17 4.65 29.01
CA ASN A 23 6.00 6.05 28.55
C ASN A 23 7.18 6.55 27.72
N SER A 24 8.42 6.21 28.09
CA SER A 24 9.62 6.59 27.35
C SER A 24 9.72 5.88 26.00
N GLU A 25 9.41 4.59 25.93
CA GLU A 25 9.39 3.85 24.64
C GLU A 25 8.30 4.39 23.72
N ARG A 26 7.16 4.81 24.29
CA ARG A 26 6.06 5.42 23.55
C ARG A 26 6.49 6.75 22.91
N GLN A 27 7.26 7.57 23.61
CA GLN A 27 7.82 8.81 23.04
C GLN A 27 8.72 8.52 21.83
N VAL A 28 9.56 7.48 21.91
CA VAL A 28 10.40 7.06 20.76
C VAL A 28 9.52 6.57 19.60
N ALA A 29 8.53 5.71 19.89
CA ALA A 29 7.59 5.19 18.91
C ALA A 29 6.82 6.32 18.19
N ASP A 30 6.29 7.28 18.95
CA ASP A 30 5.55 8.42 18.41
C ASP A 30 6.44 9.30 17.52
N TYR A 31 7.70 9.51 17.90
CA TYR A 31 8.66 10.23 17.08
C TYR A 31 8.92 9.52 15.74
N ILE A 32 9.12 8.19 15.77
CA ILE A 32 9.32 7.36 14.57
C ILE A 32 8.11 7.47 13.64
N ILE A 33 6.89 7.34 14.18
CA ILE A 33 5.64 7.43 13.39
C ILE A 33 5.49 8.82 12.76
N LYS A 34 5.83 9.88 13.49
CA LYS A 34 5.68 11.27 13.01
C LYS A 34 6.77 11.67 12.02
N ASN A 35 7.96 11.06 12.09
CA ASN A 35 9.13 11.44 11.29
C ASN A 35 9.89 10.24 10.68
N PRO A 36 9.25 9.30 9.98
CA PRO A 36 9.89 8.06 9.56
C PRO A 36 11.04 8.29 8.56
N THR A 37 10.91 9.27 7.67
CA THR A 37 11.97 9.64 6.72
C THR A 37 13.22 10.23 7.37
N LYS A 38 13.12 10.77 8.59
CA LYS A 38 14.29 11.30 9.31
C LYS A 38 15.14 10.19 9.93
N ILE A 39 14.55 9.03 10.24
CA ILE A 39 15.24 7.92 10.92
C ILE A 39 16.45 7.44 10.11
N GLN A 40 16.37 7.50 8.78
CA GLN A 40 17.47 7.11 7.89
C GLN A 40 18.76 7.91 8.13
N ASN A 41 18.68 9.10 8.74
CA ASN A 41 19.80 10.01 8.97
C ASN A 41 20.16 10.17 10.45
N LEU A 42 19.49 9.46 11.35
CA LEU A 42 19.72 9.58 12.79
C LEU A 42 20.50 8.36 13.32
N THR A 43 21.33 8.59 14.32
CA THR A 43 21.88 7.56 15.19
C THR A 43 20.90 7.22 16.32
N ALA A 44 21.12 6.09 17.01
CA ALA A 44 20.30 5.70 18.15
C ALA A 44 20.31 6.75 19.28
N THR A 45 21.45 7.43 19.46
CA THR A 45 21.60 8.50 20.45
C THR A 45 20.77 9.72 20.05
N GLU A 46 20.86 10.16 18.80
CA GLU A 46 20.11 11.31 18.31
C GLU A 46 18.60 11.02 18.26
N LEU A 47 18.18 9.80 17.92
CA LEU A 47 16.78 9.40 18.04
C LEU A 47 16.30 9.48 19.49
N GLY A 48 17.12 9.02 20.44
CA GLY A 48 16.86 9.18 21.87
C GLY A 48 16.65 10.65 22.24
N SER A 49 17.61 11.52 21.90
CA SER A 49 17.54 12.95 22.19
C SER A 49 16.33 13.63 21.54
N ASN A 50 16.05 13.34 20.27
CA ASN A 50 14.93 13.93 19.53
C ASN A 50 13.56 13.45 20.01
N SER A 51 13.51 12.31 20.71
CA SER A 51 12.30 11.80 21.36
C SER A 51 12.21 12.18 22.84
N TYR A 52 13.10 13.03 23.36
CA TYR A 52 13.21 13.37 24.78
C TYR A 52 13.49 12.16 25.69
N THR A 53 14.24 11.19 25.16
CA THR A 53 14.65 9.97 25.85
C THR A 53 16.16 9.74 25.74
N ASN A 54 16.61 8.50 25.88
CA ASN A 54 18.01 8.12 25.79
C ASN A 54 18.20 6.90 24.87
N LYS A 55 19.45 6.65 24.50
CA LYS A 55 19.84 5.52 23.65
C LYS A 55 19.34 4.17 24.19
N ALA A 56 19.34 3.96 25.50
CA ALA A 56 18.89 2.68 26.09
C ALA A 56 17.38 2.47 25.88
N THR A 57 16.56 3.52 25.94
CA THR A 57 15.13 3.45 25.62
C THR A 57 14.91 3.06 24.16
N VAL A 58 15.68 3.62 23.22
CA VAL A 58 15.62 3.25 21.79
C VAL A 58 15.93 1.76 21.59
N LEU A 59 16.96 1.24 22.27
CA LEU A 59 17.34 -0.16 22.18
C LEU A 59 16.27 -1.10 22.78
N ARG A 60 15.65 -0.72 23.91
CA ARG A 60 14.53 -1.48 24.49
C ARG A 60 13.31 -1.53 23.57
N LEU A 61 13.00 -0.41 22.91
CA LEU A 61 11.95 -0.38 21.89
C LEU A 61 12.26 -1.37 20.75
N CYS A 62 13.49 -1.37 20.23
CA CYS A 62 13.90 -2.31 19.18
C CYS A 62 13.71 -3.77 19.60
N GLN A 63 14.10 -4.13 20.83
CA GLN A 63 13.88 -5.46 21.38
C GLN A 63 12.39 -5.82 21.45
N LYS A 64 11.51 -4.90 21.86
CA LYS A 64 10.05 -5.11 21.89
C LYS A 64 9.39 -5.23 20.51
N LEU A 65 10.11 -4.89 19.44
CA LEU A 65 9.67 -5.01 18.06
C LEU A 65 10.25 -6.27 17.37
N ASP A 66 10.94 -7.12 18.14
CA ASP A 66 11.68 -8.30 17.67
C ASP A 66 12.78 -7.94 16.67
N LEU A 67 13.48 -6.82 16.91
CA LEU A 67 14.61 -6.36 16.10
C LEU A 67 15.92 -6.56 16.86
N SER A 68 16.98 -6.88 16.12
CA SER A 68 18.31 -7.11 16.68
C SER A 68 18.96 -5.85 17.27
N GLY A 69 18.46 -4.66 16.91
CA GLY A 69 18.89 -3.38 17.48
C GLY A 69 18.47 -2.19 16.61
N TYR A 70 19.05 -1.01 16.88
CA TYR A 70 18.71 0.21 16.14
C TYR A 70 19.14 0.16 14.67
N SER A 71 20.26 -0.50 14.35
CA SER A 71 20.71 -0.61 12.95
C SER A 71 19.70 -1.37 12.09
N ASP A 72 19.10 -2.41 12.66
CA ASP A 72 18.06 -3.25 12.04
C ASP A 72 16.77 -2.46 11.84
N LEU A 73 16.34 -1.71 12.86
CA LEU A 73 15.23 -0.76 12.76
C LEU A 73 15.45 0.24 11.61
N ARG A 74 16.60 0.91 11.59
CA ARG A 74 16.94 1.91 10.57
C ARG A 74 16.98 1.31 9.17
N MET A 75 17.61 0.15 9.01
CA MET A 75 17.73 -0.53 7.72
C MET A 75 16.36 -0.93 7.19
N THR A 76 15.56 -1.63 8.00
CA THR A 76 14.22 -2.08 7.62
C THR A 76 13.33 -0.90 7.23
N LEU A 77 13.28 0.15 8.06
CA LEU A 77 12.47 1.33 7.79
C LEU A 77 12.91 2.06 6.51
N THR A 78 14.23 2.22 6.31
CA THR A 78 14.78 2.89 5.11
C THR A 78 14.45 2.11 3.84
N LYS A 79 14.56 0.78 3.88
CA LYS A 79 14.22 -0.10 2.76
C LYS A 79 12.74 0.01 2.39
N GLU A 80 11.86 -0.06 3.37
CA GLU A 80 10.40 0.04 3.15
C GLU A 80 10.00 1.39 2.55
N ILE A 81 10.61 2.49 3.02
CA ILE A 81 10.37 3.83 2.47
C ILE A 81 10.87 3.93 1.02
N SER A 82 12.09 3.43 0.75
CA SER A 82 12.68 3.49 -0.60
C SER A 82 11.89 2.66 -1.62
N GLU A 83 11.49 1.44 -1.27
CA GLU A 83 10.66 0.60 -2.15
C GLU A 83 9.31 1.25 -2.45
N LYS A 84 8.72 1.95 -1.47
CA LYS A 84 7.50 2.73 -1.70
C LYS A 84 7.73 3.89 -2.67
N ASP A 85 8.81 4.65 -2.52
CA ASP A 85 9.11 5.75 -3.43
C ASP A 85 9.35 5.24 -4.86
N ARG A 86 9.98 4.08 -5.02
CA ARG A 86 10.14 3.40 -6.31
C ARG A 86 8.81 2.94 -6.90
N LEU A 87 7.93 2.36 -6.09
CA LEU A 87 6.58 1.97 -6.51
C LEU A 87 5.75 3.19 -6.93
N ASN A 88 5.83 4.29 -6.19
CA ASN A 88 5.16 5.53 -6.54
C ASN A 88 5.74 6.16 -7.82
N GLN A 89 7.05 6.11 -8.03
CA GLN A 89 7.69 6.58 -9.27
C GLN A 89 7.31 5.72 -10.47
N ARG A 90 7.28 4.39 -10.34
CA ARG A 90 6.82 3.48 -11.40
C ARG A 90 5.33 3.65 -11.73
N ARG A 91 4.55 4.21 -10.81
CA ARG A 91 3.12 4.52 -11.03
C ARG A 91 2.89 5.81 -11.82
N ASN A 92 3.90 6.65 -12.04
CA ASN A 92 3.73 7.84 -12.88
C ASN A 92 3.34 7.43 -14.31
N GLY A 93 2.06 7.62 -14.63
CA GLY A 93 1.46 7.31 -15.94
C GLY A 93 0.53 6.10 -15.99
N ILE A 94 0.39 5.30 -14.92
CA ILE A 94 -0.49 4.11 -14.92
C ILE A 94 -1.72 4.35 -14.04
N HIS A 95 -2.89 4.51 -14.67
CA HIS A 95 -4.16 4.70 -13.97
C HIS A 95 -4.75 3.36 -13.47
N ILE A 96 -4.42 2.99 -12.23
CA ILE A 96 -4.89 1.77 -11.57
C ILE A 96 -6.33 1.94 -11.04
N ILE A 97 -7.29 1.21 -11.60
CA ILE A 97 -8.67 1.06 -11.09
C ILE A 97 -8.81 -0.32 -10.45
N ARG A 98 -9.42 -0.41 -9.27
CA ARG A 98 -9.59 -1.67 -8.54
C ARG A 98 -11.04 -1.89 -8.12
N ILE A 99 -11.47 -3.14 -8.19
CA ILE A 99 -12.84 -3.57 -7.88
C ILE A 99 -12.78 -4.61 -6.75
N GLY A 100 -13.55 -4.44 -5.67
CA GLY A 100 -13.60 -5.43 -4.59
C GLY A 100 -14.45 -5.05 -3.37
N GLY A 101 -14.52 -5.94 -2.39
CA GLY A 101 -15.34 -5.77 -1.17
C GLY A 101 -14.72 -4.89 -0.08
N ARG A 102 -15.56 -4.34 0.81
CA ARG A 102 -15.18 -3.33 1.84
C ARG A 102 -14.01 -3.70 2.75
N LYS A 103 -13.74 -4.99 3.00
CA LYS A 103 -12.79 -5.44 4.03
C LYS A 103 -11.30 -5.26 3.67
N SER A 104 -10.97 -4.89 2.43
CA SER A 104 -9.57 -4.78 1.98
C SER A 104 -9.04 -3.33 2.04
N VAL A 105 -8.82 -2.81 3.24
CA VAL A 105 -8.35 -1.42 3.48
C VAL A 105 -7.00 -1.14 2.81
N THR A 106 -6.07 -2.08 2.85
CA THR A 106 -4.67 -1.90 2.38
C THR A 106 -4.54 -1.69 0.87
N LEU A 107 -5.53 -2.14 0.09
CA LEU A 107 -5.48 -2.09 -1.38
C LEU A 107 -6.28 -0.92 -1.97
N LYS A 108 -7.04 -0.19 -1.15
CA LYS A 108 -7.70 1.06 -1.55
C LYS A 108 -6.70 2.19 -1.80
N GLU A 109 -5.55 2.14 -1.13
CA GLU A 109 -4.56 3.22 -1.13
C GLU A 109 -3.57 3.12 -2.31
N ILE A 110 -3.61 2.00 -3.06
CA ILE A 110 -2.73 1.69 -4.19
C ILE A 110 -3.44 1.93 -5.54
N CYS A 111 -4.75 2.14 -5.56
CA CYS A 111 -5.49 2.47 -6.77
C CYS A 111 -5.82 3.98 -6.83
N HIS A 112 -5.96 4.50 -8.06
CA HIS A 112 -6.51 5.83 -8.29
C HIS A 112 -8.02 5.85 -8.08
N GLU A 113 -8.66 4.70 -8.34
CA GLU A 113 -10.09 4.53 -8.16
C GLU A 113 -10.41 3.15 -7.57
N TYR A 114 -11.29 3.10 -6.57
CA TYR A 114 -11.73 1.87 -5.94
C TYR A 114 -13.25 1.74 -5.98
N ILE A 115 -13.73 0.81 -6.79
CA ILE A 115 -15.14 0.48 -6.89
C ILE A 115 -15.46 -0.57 -5.82
N VAL A 116 -16.19 -0.15 -4.79
CA VAL A 116 -16.63 -1.02 -3.69
C VAL A 116 -17.85 -1.81 -4.16
N ILE A 117 -17.75 -3.14 -4.14
CA ILE A 117 -18.92 -4.02 -4.30
C ILE A 117 -19.31 -4.52 -2.90
N ASP A 118 -20.45 -4.06 -2.41
CA ASP A 118 -20.97 -4.36 -1.07
C ASP A 118 -21.96 -5.53 -1.16
N ASP A 119 -21.52 -6.74 -0.83
CA ASP A 119 -22.43 -7.89 -0.71
C ASP A 119 -22.82 -8.07 0.75
N LYS A 120 -24.12 -7.92 1.05
CA LYS A 120 -24.69 -8.07 2.40
C LYS A 120 -25.04 -9.52 2.74
N ASN A 121 -24.89 -10.47 1.82
CA ASN A 121 -25.36 -11.85 2.01
C ASN A 121 -24.20 -12.84 2.06
N HIS A 122 -23.57 -12.92 3.23
CA HIS A 122 -22.44 -13.81 3.52
C HIS A 122 -22.85 -15.28 3.76
N VAL A 123 -23.74 -15.84 2.93
CA VAL A 123 -24.23 -17.21 3.12
C VAL A 123 -24.46 -17.92 1.76
N PHE A 124 -23.57 -18.87 1.47
CA PHE A 124 -23.64 -19.95 0.46
C PHE A 124 -23.19 -19.67 -1.00
N ASN A 125 -21.97 -20.14 -1.32
CA ASN A 125 -21.56 -20.95 -2.48
C ASN A 125 -21.95 -20.54 -3.92
N VAL A 126 -22.34 -19.28 -4.13
CA VAL A 126 -22.59 -18.62 -5.44
C VAL A 126 -21.74 -17.32 -5.57
N GLU A 127 -21.01 -16.95 -4.51
CA GLU A 127 -20.29 -15.68 -4.33
C GLU A 127 -19.10 -15.46 -5.31
N SER A 128 -18.56 -16.50 -5.93
CA SER A 128 -17.54 -16.33 -6.97
C SER A 128 -18.13 -15.89 -8.31
N ILE A 129 -19.36 -16.31 -8.62
CA ILE A 129 -19.97 -16.05 -9.93
C ILE A 129 -20.44 -14.60 -10.02
N GLY A 130 -21.17 -14.08 -9.03
CA GLY A 130 -21.70 -12.72 -9.07
C GLY A 130 -20.60 -11.65 -9.15
N THR A 131 -19.54 -11.80 -8.36
CA THR A 131 -18.37 -10.91 -8.41
C THR A 131 -17.66 -11.00 -9.75
N TYR A 132 -17.49 -12.21 -10.29
CA TYR A 132 -16.86 -12.45 -11.58
C TYR A 132 -17.69 -11.90 -12.74
N THR A 133 -19.02 -12.09 -12.72
CA THR A 133 -19.95 -11.54 -13.71
C THR A 133 -19.98 -10.01 -13.67
N ALA A 134 -19.96 -9.39 -12.49
CA ALA A 134 -19.88 -7.93 -12.37
C ALA A 134 -18.55 -7.38 -12.90
N MET A 135 -17.43 -8.09 -12.64
CA MET A 135 -16.13 -7.72 -13.19
C MET A 135 -16.08 -7.87 -14.72
N ILE A 136 -16.61 -8.98 -15.27
CA ILE A 136 -16.72 -9.18 -16.72
C ILE A 136 -17.57 -8.08 -17.34
N PHE A 137 -18.72 -7.75 -16.75
CA PHE A 137 -19.59 -6.71 -17.28
C PHE A 137 -18.89 -5.34 -17.34
N VAL A 138 -18.14 -4.98 -16.30
CA VAL A 138 -17.34 -3.73 -16.31
C VAL A 138 -16.25 -3.80 -17.39
N LEU A 139 -15.57 -4.93 -17.54
CA LEU A 139 -14.56 -5.13 -18.59
C LEU A 139 -15.18 -5.06 -19.99
N ASP A 140 -16.36 -5.63 -20.20
CA ASP A 140 -17.07 -5.60 -21.48
C ASP A 140 -17.45 -4.17 -21.86
N VAL A 141 -17.97 -3.39 -20.91
CA VAL A 141 -18.28 -1.97 -21.13
C VAL A 141 -17.03 -1.16 -21.45
N MET A 142 -15.93 -1.38 -20.73
CA MET A 142 -14.65 -0.71 -21.01
C MET A 142 -14.07 -1.11 -22.36
N TYR A 143 -14.15 -2.39 -22.73
CA TYR A 143 -13.70 -2.91 -24.01
C TYR A 143 -14.51 -2.34 -25.17
N LEU A 144 -15.84 -2.27 -25.03
CA LEU A 144 -16.72 -1.65 -26.03
C LEU A 144 -16.42 -0.16 -26.22
N ASP A 145 -16.17 0.60 -25.15
CA ASP A 145 -15.78 2.00 -25.25
C ASP A 145 -14.42 2.17 -25.95
N LEU A 146 -13.45 1.31 -25.64
CA LEU A 146 -12.14 1.31 -26.30
C LEU A 146 -12.25 0.96 -27.80
N MET A 147 -13.03 -0.06 -28.13
CA MET A 147 -13.27 -0.46 -29.52
C MET A 147 -14.06 0.58 -30.30
N SER A 148 -15.04 1.23 -29.67
CA SER A 148 -15.81 2.32 -30.27
C SER A 148 -14.92 3.51 -30.61
N LYS A 149 -13.89 3.82 -29.80
CA LYS A 149 -12.97 4.94 -30.07
C LYS A 149 -12.09 4.71 -31.28
N ASN A 150 -11.73 3.45 -31.56
CA ASN A 150 -10.84 3.07 -32.68
C ASN A 150 -11.58 2.24 -33.75
N TYR A 151 -12.90 2.40 -33.87
CA TYR A 151 -13.75 1.53 -34.67
C TYR A 151 -13.32 1.47 -36.15
N GLU A 152 -13.05 2.62 -36.76
CA GLU A 152 -12.65 2.74 -38.18
C GLU A 152 -11.27 2.10 -38.46
N GLU A 153 -10.30 2.30 -37.58
CA GLU A 153 -8.96 1.69 -37.67
C GLU A 153 -9.05 0.16 -37.54
N ASN A 154 -9.80 -0.33 -36.54
CA ASN A 154 -9.96 -1.76 -36.30
C ASN A 154 -10.74 -2.48 -37.43
N LEU A 155 -11.72 -1.79 -38.03
CA LEU A 155 -12.47 -2.30 -39.18
C LEU A 155 -11.57 -2.41 -40.41
N THR A 156 -10.73 -1.40 -40.65
CA THR A 156 -9.77 -1.39 -41.77
C THR A 156 -8.76 -2.52 -41.64
N SER A 157 -8.15 -2.69 -40.47
CA SER A 157 -7.21 -3.81 -40.22
C SER A 157 -7.87 -5.18 -40.31
N SER A 158 -9.13 -5.32 -39.86
CA SER A 158 -9.87 -6.58 -39.99
C SER A 158 -10.16 -6.91 -41.46
N ILE A 159 -10.53 -5.91 -42.27
CA ILE A 159 -10.76 -6.08 -43.72
C ILE A 159 -9.47 -6.45 -44.46
N GLU A 160 -8.32 -5.89 -44.07
CA GLU A 160 -7.03 -6.25 -44.66
C GLU A 160 -6.66 -7.71 -44.39
N VAL A 161 -6.85 -8.21 -43.16
CA VAL A 161 -6.59 -9.62 -42.82
C VAL A 161 -7.49 -10.57 -43.63
N TYR A 162 -8.74 -10.19 -43.90
CA TYR A 162 -9.65 -10.99 -44.73
C TYR A 162 -9.33 -10.96 -46.23
N LYS A 163 -8.57 -9.98 -46.71
CA LYS A 163 -8.13 -9.91 -48.11
C LYS A 163 -6.87 -10.74 -48.39
N ASP A 164 -6.14 -11.13 -47.34
CA ASP A 164 -4.88 -11.89 -47.40
C ASP A 164 -5.09 -13.42 -47.23
N HIS A 165 -6.34 -13.87 -47.28
CA HIS A 165 -6.79 -15.28 -47.29
C HIS A 165 -7.74 -15.51 -48.48
#